data_AF-A0A8T6FIY3-F1
#
_entry.id   AF-A0A8T6FIY3-F1
#
_cell.length_a   1.000
_cell.length_b   1.000
_cell.length_c   1.000
_cell.angle_alpha   90.00
_cell.angle_beta   90.00
_cell.angle_gamma   90.00
#
_symmetry.space_group_name_H-M   'P 1'
#
loop_
_entity.id
_entity.type
_entity.pdbx_description
1 polymer ?
#
loop_
_entity_poly.entity_id
_entity_poly.type
_entity_poly.pdbx_seq_one_letter_code
_entity_poly.pdbx_strand_id
1 'polypeptide(L)'
;MFFGTATIVFRCRGVQVASVSSQDSGPRTSLQVPADFAWPNGARLALSIVVNVEEGAEMNILDGDSRPEPVDELGAVPRRAVRVHGNESNYRYGIDAGARRVFRLLGERGLPATATAAALALERAPEVVARLLAGGHETAAHGYRWVYQYRMDEAQERDFIRRARDSITATVGVAPAGWLSRLLHTDNTRRILAEEGFTYHMDDYSGDLPFWELVECADGQPRPILVMPYALDSNDMKMWTAPSLTPADWARYAIDSFDWLLDEASTEGVRMMSFGLHLRIVGRPGRAGALGRVLDHVSNRDDVWVATRRDIAAAWAAAVPAPQP
;
A
#
# COMPACT_ATOMS: atom_id res chain seq x y z
N MET A 1 55.29 37.12 11.81
CA MET A 1 54.96 35.70 11.57
C MET A 1 53.53 35.65 11.07
N PHE A 2 53.37 35.42 9.78
CA PHE A 2 52.06 35.30 9.12
C PHE A 2 51.51 33.89 9.35
N PHE A 3 50.31 33.77 9.90
CA PHE A 3 49.57 32.50 9.94
C PHE A 3 48.85 32.33 8.62
N GLY A 4 49.34 31.42 7.77
CA GLY A 4 48.71 31.02 6.53
C GLY A 4 47.59 30.01 6.76
N THR A 5 46.39 30.35 6.31
CA THR A 5 45.26 29.42 6.17
C THR A 5 45.52 28.47 5.00
N ALA A 6 45.62 27.17 5.27
CA ALA A 6 45.70 26.14 4.25
C ALA A 6 44.29 25.80 3.73
N THR A 7 43.99 26.18 2.49
CA THR A 7 42.79 25.73 1.76
C THR A 7 43.05 24.32 1.23
N ILE A 8 42.31 23.33 1.75
CA ILE A 8 42.30 21.98 1.19
C ILE A 8 41.41 21.97 -0.05
N VAL A 9 42.02 21.88 -1.23
CA VAL A 9 41.33 21.70 -2.50
C VAL A 9 41.06 20.20 -2.70
N PHE A 10 39.81 19.77 -2.52
CA PHE A 10 39.38 18.45 -2.98
C PHE A 10 39.19 18.46 -4.50
N ARG A 11 40.15 17.91 -5.24
CA ARG A 11 39.96 17.52 -6.65
C ARG A 11 39.10 16.25 -6.70
N CYS A 12 37.80 16.38 -6.93
CA CYS A 12 36.97 15.25 -7.35
C CYS A 12 37.36 14.86 -8.79
N ARG A 13 37.85 13.62 -8.95
CA ARG A 13 38.01 12.99 -10.26
C ARG A 13 36.60 12.72 -10.81
N GLY A 14 36.40 13.10 -12.07
CA GLY A 14 35.12 12.97 -12.77
C GLY A 14 34.60 11.55 -12.78
N VAL A 15 33.41 11.38 -12.23
CA VAL A 15 32.48 10.32 -12.61
C VAL A 15 31.53 10.99 -13.60
N GLN A 16 31.56 10.57 -14.86
CA GLN A 16 30.48 10.89 -15.79
C GLN A 16 29.22 10.24 -15.24
N VAL A 17 28.35 11.05 -14.64
CA VAL A 17 26.97 10.66 -14.40
C VAL A 17 26.33 10.62 -15.77
N ALA A 18 26.05 9.42 -16.27
CA ALA A 18 25.20 9.25 -17.44
C ALA A 18 23.88 9.95 -17.12
N SER A 19 23.54 10.97 -17.92
CA SER A 19 22.24 11.60 -17.86
C SER A 19 21.19 10.54 -18.19
N VAL A 20 20.51 10.02 -17.17
CA VAL A 20 19.24 9.33 -17.38
C VAL A 20 18.30 10.39 -17.92
N SER A 21 17.98 10.31 -19.20
CA SER A 21 16.92 11.12 -19.78
C SER A 21 15.64 10.78 -19.02
N SER A 22 15.12 11.72 -18.24
CA SER A 22 13.76 11.66 -17.71
C SER A 22 12.80 11.79 -18.88
N GLN A 23 12.57 10.68 -19.56
CA GLN A 23 11.52 10.52 -20.56
C GLN A 23 10.54 9.47 -20.05
N ASP A 24 9.85 9.78 -18.96
CA ASP A 24 8.57 9.10 -18.67
C ASP A 24 7.65 9.96 -17.80
N SER A 25 7.67 11.27 -18.05
CA SER A 25 6.56 12.14 -17.66
C SER A 25 5.87 12.61 -18.94
N GLY A 26 5.32 11.65 -19.69
CA GLY A 26 4.32 11.98 -20.70
C GLY A 26 3.25 12.87 -20.04
N PRO A 27 2.66 13.83 -20.76
CA PRO A 27 1.60 14.65 -20.19
C PRO A 27 0.53 13.71 -19.63
N ARG A 28 0.26 13.80 -18.32
CA ARG A 28 -0.91 13.13 -17.72
C ARG A 28 -2.06 13.50 -18.64
N THR A 29 -2.64 12.53 -19.32
CA THR A 29 -3.89 12.75 -20.05
C THR A 29 -4.81 13.35 -19.01
N SER A 30 -5.25 14.60 -19.20
CA SER A 30 -6.07 15.28 -18.18
C SER A 30 -7.19 14.31 -17.82
N LEU A 31 -7.25 13.90 -16.55
CA LEU A 31 -8.22 12.93 -16.06
C LEU A 31 -9.61 13.43 -16.44
N GLN A 32 -10.17 12.90 -17.51
CA GLN A 32 -11.51 13.26 -17.96
C GLN A 32 -12.50 12.40 -17.17
N VAL A 33 -12.67 12.78 -15.91
CA VAL A 33 -13.75 12.25 -15.07
C VAL A 33 -15.06 12.85 -15.59
N PRO A 34 -16.08 12.06 -15.92
CA PRO A 34 -17.38 12.59 -16.30
C PRO A 34 -17.90 13.55 -15.22
N ALA A 35 -18.42 14.71 -15.64
CA ALA A 35 -18.85 15.76 -14.70
C ALA A 35 -20.01 15.33 -13.80
N ASP A 36 -20.79 14.33 -14.22
CA ASP A 36 -21.91 13.74 -13.51
C ASP A 36 -21.54 12.46 -12.75
N PHE A 37 -20.27 12.05 -12.77
CA PHE A 37 -19.82 10.88 -12.02
C PHE A 37 -20.00 11.10 -10.52
N ALA A 38 -20.62 10.11 -9.87
CA ALA A 38 -20.67 9.95 -8.44
C ALA A 38 -20.30 8.51 -8.12
N TRP A 39 -19.72 8.30 -6.94
CA TRP A 39 -19.51 6.94 -6.45
C TRP A 39 -20.87 6.26 -6.22
N PRO A 40 -20.92 4.91 -6.21
CA PRO A 40 -22.12 4.16 -5.86
C PRO A 40 -22.76 4.70 -4.59
N ASN A 41 -24.09 4.79 -4.56
CA ASN A 41 -24.95 5.48 -3.59
C ASN A 41 -25.06 7.02 -3.73
N GLY A 42 -24.39 7.63 -4.72
CA GLY A 42 -24.36 9.08 -4.89
C GLY A 42 -23.26 9.77 -4.08
N ALA A 43 -22.39 9.00 -3.42
CA ALA A 43 -21.27 9.51 -2.64
C ALA A 43 -20.33 10.36 -3.48
N ARG A 44 -19.75 11.37 -2.81
CA ARG A 44 -18.75 12.26 -3.38
C ARG A 44 -17.34 11.79 -3.05
N LEU A 45 -17.16 11.12 -1.91
CA LEU A 45 -15.88 10.58 -1.47
C LEU A 45 -15.94 9.05 -1.39
N ALA A 46 -14.99 8.38 -2.05
CA ALA A 46 -14.72 6.96 -1.80
C ALA A 46 -13.62 6.82 -0.75
N LEU A 47 -13.86 6.08 0.33
CA LEU A 47 -12.86 5.79 1.36
C LEU A 47 -12.39 4.34 1.26
N SER A 48 -11.10 4.14 0.99
CA SER A 48 -10.42 2.84 0.95
C SER A 48 -9.64 2.62 2.25
N ILE A 49 -10.17 1.79 3.15
CA ILE A 49 -9.42 1.30 4.31
C ILE A 49 -8.52 0.14 3.86
N VAL A 50 -7.20 0.29 4.01
CA VAL A 50 -6.20 -0.70 3.61
C VAL A 50 -5.53 -1.29 4.85
N VAL A 51 -5.62 -2.61 5.03
CA VAL A 51 -5.01 -3.34 6.15
C VAL A 51 -3.85 -4.19 5.63
N ASN A 52 -2.62 -3.79 5.93
CA ASN A 52 -1.43 -4.53 5.53
C ASN A 52 -1.29 -5.79 6.40
N VAL A 53 -1.17 -6.94 5.74
CA VAL A 53 -0.95 -8.27 6.35
C VAL A 53 0.41 -8.78 5.89
N GLU A 54 1.41 -8.49 6.71
CA GLU A 54 2.84 -8.67 6.38
C GLU A 54 3.52 -9.61 7.38
N GLU A 55 2.89 -9.77 8.55
CA GLU A 55 3.40 -10.51 9.68
C GLU A 55 3.59 -12.00 9.37
N GLY A 56 4.82 -12.49 9.56
CA GLY A 56 5.23 -13.84 9.20
C GLY A 56 5.84 -13.94 7.81
N ALA A 57 5.83 -12.88 7.01
CA ALA A 57 6.43 -12.83 5.67
C ALA A 57 7.57 -11.81 5.54
N GLU A 58 7.89 -11.08 6.60
CA GLU A 58 8.99 -10.12 6.66
C GLU A 58 10.36 -10.77 6.47
N MET A 59 11.41 -9.95 6.27
CA MET A 59 12.76 -10.49 6.15
C MET A 59 13.20 -11.19 7.45
N ASN A 60 13.60 -12.45 7.34
CA ASN A 60 14.02 -13.25 8.48
C ASN A 60 15.19 -14.16 8.09
N ILE A 61 16.21 -14.22 8.94
CA ILE A 61 17.38 -15.07 8.66
C ILE A 61 17.03 -16.57 8.65
N LEU A 62 15.94 -16.98 9.30
CA LEU A 62 15.42 -18.34 9.24
C LEU A 62 14.79 -18.67 7.87
N ASP A 63 14.34 -17.65 7.15
CA ASP A 63 13.79 -17.76 5.79
C ASP A 63 14.86 -17.50 4.71
N GLY A 64 16.14 -17.51 5.10
CA GLY A 64 17.29 -17.38 4.20
C GLY A 64 17.72 -15.94 3.90
N ASP A 65 17.12 -14.93 4.55
CA ASP A 65 17.52 -13.54 4.34
C ASP A 65 18.89 -13.23 4.94
N SER A 66 19.68 -12.41 4.25
CA SER A 66 21.04 -12.05 4.70
C SER A 66 21.09 -11.16 5.94
N ARG A 67 19.95 -10.56 6.32
CA ARG A 67 19.80 -9.62 7.45
C ARG A 67 18.38 -9.71 8.02
N PRO A 68 18.18 -9.35 9.30
CA PRO A 68 16.85 -9.23 9.87
C PRO A 68 16.06 -8.08 9.24
N GLU A 69 14.74 -8.11 9.45
CA GLU A 69 13.80 -7.08 9.02
C GLU A 69 14.21 -5.67 9.49
N PRO A 70 14.44 -4.72 8.56
CA PRO A 70 14.81 -3.36 8.92
C PRO A 70 13.68 -2.47 9.47
N VAL A 71 12.41 -2.82 9.26
CA VAL A 71 11.30 -2.11 9.88
C VAL A 71 11.16 -2.58 11.33
N ASP A 72 11.74 -1.81 12.26
CA ASP A 72 11.90 -2.15 13.68
C ASP A 72 11.50 -0.98 14.61
N GLU A 73 10.82 -1.30 15.72
CA GLU A 73 10.20 -0.29 16.62
C GLU A 73 11.23 0.59 17.31
N LEU A 74 12.44 0.07 17.47
CA LEU A 74 13.57 0.79 18.04
C LEU A 74 14.37 1.53 16.97
N GLY A 75 14.05 1.36 15.67
CA GLY A 75 14.83 1.87 14.55
C GLY A 75 16.26 1.30 14.50
N ALA A 76 16.50 0.17 15.19
CA ALA A 76 17.83 -0.37 15.42
C ALA A 76 18.00 -1.72 14.73
N VAL A 77 18.62 -1.71 13.55
CA VAL A 77 18.73 -2.89 12.68
C VAL A 77 20.18 -3.33 12.54
N PRO A 78 20.54 -4.55 13.01
CA PRO A 78 21.87 -5.10 12.79
C PRO A 78 22.18 -5.28 11.30
N ARG A 79 23.38 -4.86 10.87
CA ARG A 79 23.87 -5.07 9.49
C ARG A 79 24.48 -6.47 9.25
N ARG A 80 24.14 -7.46 10.09
CA ARG A 80 24.65 -8.85 10.04
C ARG A 80 23.50 -9.85 10.17
N ALA A 81 23.70 -11.06 9.69
CA ALA A 81 22.75 -12.15 9.86
C ALA A 81 22.65 -12.55 11.35
N VAL A 82 21.60 -12.08 12.01
CA VAL A 82 21.27 -12.43 13.39
C VAL A 82 19.76 -12.32 13.57
N ARG A 83 19.19 -13.20 14.40
CA ARG A 83 17.80 -13.05 14.83
C ARG A 83 17.64 -11.83 15.71
N VAL A 84 16.56 -11.08 15.49
CA VAL A 84 16.17 -9.94 16.32
C VAL A 84 14.84 -10.31 16.97
N HIS A 85 14.91 -11.11 18.04
CA HIS A 85 13.73 -11.67 18.69
C HIS A 85 12.71 -10.60 19.12
N GLY A 86 13.18 -9.41 19.50
CA GLY A 86 12.31 -8.27 19.79
C GLY A 86 11.44 -7.91 18.58
N ASN A 87 12.05 -7.69 17.41
CA ASN A 87 11.32 -7.37 16.19
C ASN A 87 10.43 -8.54 15.72
N GLU A 88 10.95 -9.77 15.74
CA GLU A 88 10.17 -10.97 15.41
C GLU A 88 8.90 -11.08 16.28
N SER A 89 9.03 -10.82 17.60
CA SER A 89 7.88 -10.82 18.51
C SER A 89 6.92 -9.65 18.29
N ASN A 90 7.42 -8.50 17.81
CA ASN A 90 6.58 -7.36 17.41
C ASN A 90 5.73 -7.69 16.17
N TYR A 91 6.31 -8.34 15.16
CA TYR A 91 5.55 -8.85 14.02
C TYR A 91 4.53 -9.90 14.48
N ARG A 92 4.92 -10.86 15.31
CA ARG A 92 3.99 -11.86 15.87
C ARG A 92 2.79 -11.24 16.60
N TYR A 93 2.97 -10.10 17.28
CA TYR A 93 1.86 -9.40 17.95
C TYR A 93 0.73 -9.01 16.97
N GLY A 94 1.06 -8.66 15.72
CA GLY A 94 0.06 -8.34 14.70
C GLY A 94 -0.87 -9.52 14.43
N ILE A 95 -0.33 -10.73 14.36
CA ILE A 95 -1.11 -11.98 14.21
C ILE A 95 -1.89 -12.29 15.49
N ASP A 96 -1.18 -12.43 16.61
CA ASP A 96 -1.72 -12.98 17.86
C ASP A 96 -2.78 -12.07 18.50
N ALA A 97 -2.67 -10.75 18.32
CA ALA A 97 -3.51 -9.77 19.02
C ALA A 97 -4.00 -8.60 18.15
N GLY A 98 -3.18 -8.12 17.21
CA GLY A 98 -3.49 -6.97 16.36
C GLY A 98 -4.69 -7.22 15.45
N ALA A 99 -4.64 -8.32 14.69
CA ALA A 99 -5.67 -8.77 13.77
C ALA A 99 -7.05 -8.80 14.42
N ARG A 100 -7.16 -9.46 15.58
CA ARG A 100 -8.42 -9.53 16.33
C ARG A 100 -8.99 -8.16 16.63
N ARG A 101 -8.14 -7.21 17.03
CA ARG A 101 -8.59 -5.88 17.47
C ARG A 101 -9.02 -5.02 16.29
N VAL A 102 -8.25 -5.02 15.21
CA VAL A 102 -8.53 -4.24 13.99
C VAL A 102 -9.81 -4.75 13.32
N PHE A 103 -9.89 -6.05 13.01
CA PHE A 103 -11.07 -6.60 12.33
C PHE A 103 -12.34 -6.56 13.20
N ARG A 104 -12.23 -6.61 14.53
CA ARG A 104 -13.38 -6.34 15.40
C ARG A 104 -13.88 -4.91 15.25
N LEU A 105 -13.00 -3.91 15.23
CA LEU A 105 -13.39 -2.50 15.10
C LEU A 105 -14.06 -2.21 13.75
N LEU A 106 -13.56 -2.82 12.67
CA LEU A 106 -14.17 -2.75 11.34
C LEU A 106 -15.54 -3.44 11.33
N GLY A 107 -15.62 -4.67 11.85
CA GLY A 107 -16.86 -5.46 11.89
C GLY A 107 -17.97 -4.83 12.74
N GLU A 108 -17.64 -4.21 13.88
CA GLU A 108 -18.59 -3.48 14.73
C GLU A 108 -19.28 -2.31 14.00
N ARG A 109 -18.68 -1.81 12.92
CA ARG A 109 -19.17 -0.69 12.11
C ARG A 109 -19.60 -1.12 10.70
N GLY A 110 -19.50 -2.41 10.38
CA GLY A 110 -19.81 -2.93 9.04
C GLY A 110 -18.93 -2.36 7.93
N LEU A 111 -17.69 -1.95 8.24
CA LEU A 111 -16.80 -1.32 7.26
C LEU A 111 -15.99 -2.36 6.50
N PRO A 112 -16.06 -2.40 5.15
CA PRO A 112 -15.18 -3.23 4.35
C PRO A 112 -13.75 -2.67 4.36
N ALA A 113 -12.80 -3.54 4.01
CA ALA A 113 -11.40 -3.17 3.87
C ALA A 113 -10.76 -4.01 2.76
N THR A 114 -9.66 -3.49 2.20
CA THR A 114 -8.75 -4.26 1.37
C THR A 114 -7.54 -4.65 2.18
N ALA A 115 -7.31 -5.95 2.33
CA ALA A 115 -6.09 -6.48 2.90
C ALA A 115 -5.01 -6.58 1.83
N THR A 116 -3.94 -5.78 1.95
CA THR A 116 -2.72 -5.93 1.17
C THR A 116 -1.86 -7.00 1.84
N ALA A 117 -1.91 -8.21 1.31
CA ALA A 117 -1.39 -9.39 1.99
C ALA A 117 -0.19 -9.99 1.25
N ALA A 118 0.91 -10.18 1.99
CA ALA A 118 1.97 -11.05 1.53
C ALA A 118 1.47 -12.50 1.57
N ALA A 119 1.63 -13.26 0.50
CA ALA A 119 1.05 -14.59 0.39
C ALA A 119 1.50 -15.53 1.53
N LEU A 120 2.80 -15.53 1.85
CA LEU A 120 3.36 -16.32 2.94
C LEU A 120 2.82 -15.92 4.32
N ALA A 121 2.39 -14.66 4.52
CA ALA A 121 1.76 -14.24 5.77
C ALA A 121 0.41 -14.93 5.94
N LEU A 122 -0.38 -15.05 4.87
CA LEU A 122 -1.65 -15.77 4.88
C LEU A 122 -1.45 -17.28 5.11
N GLU A 123 -0.45 -17.88 4.46
CA GLU A 123 -0.08 -19.29 4.68
C GLU A 123 0.25 -19.58 6.16
N ARG A 124 0.91 -18.63 6.83
CA ARG A 124 1.39 -18.78 8.22
C ARG A 124 0.40 -18.32 9.28
N ALA A 125 -0.64 -17.56 8.93
CA ALA A 125 -1.60 -16.98 9.85
C ALA A 125 -3.06 -17.30 9.46
N PRO A 126 -3.49 -18.59 9.53
CA PRO A 126 -4.85 -18.99 9.15
C PRO A 126 -5.96 -18.28 9.95
N GLU A 127 -5.67 -17.82 11.17
CA GLU A 127 -6.57 -17.01 11.99
C GLU A 127 -6.80 -15.60 11.42
N VAL A 128 -5.85 -15.04 10.67
CA VAL A 128 -6.00 -13.79 9.94
C VAL A 128 -6.87 -14.04 8.72
N VAL A 129 -6.60 -15.11 7.97
CA VAL A 129 -7.41 -15.55 6.82
C VAL A 129 -8.88 -15.72 7.21
N ALA A 130 -9.16 -16.40 8.33
CA ALA A 130 -10.52 -16.58 8.82
C ALA A 130 -11.25 -15.26 9.08
N ARG A 131 -10.54 -14.21 9.54
CA ARG A 131 -11.13 -12.88 9.76
C ARG A 131 -11.39 -12.13 8.47
N LEU A 132 -10.48 -12.22 7.51
CA LEU A 132 -10.65 -11.64 6.18
C LEU A 132 -11.91 -12.20 5.51
N LEU A 133 -12.04 -13.53 5.48
CA LEU A 133 -13.19 -14.21 4.88
C LEU A 133 -14.49 -13.92 5.62
N ALA A 134 -14.49 -13.96 6.96
CA ALA A 134 -15.69 -13.69 7.75
C ALA A 134 -16.18 -12.24 7.61
N GLY A 135 -15.27 -11.28 7.41
CA GLY A 135 -15.58 -9.87 7.20
C GLY A 135 -15.90 -9.49 5.75
N GLY A 136 -15.80 -10.43 4.80
CA GLY A 136 -15.97 -10.14 3.37
C GLY A 136 -14.92 -9.14 2.84
N HIS A 137 -13.75 -9.09 3.47
CA HIS A 137 -12.69 -8.16 3.08
C HIS A 137 -12.02 -8.62 1.79
N GLU A 138 -11.59 -7.68 0.96
CA GLU A 138 -10.79 -8.02 -0.20
C GLU A 138 -9.39 -8.48 0.23
N THR A 139 -8.80 -9.43 -0.51
CA THR A 139 -7.36 -9.70 -0.45
C THR A 139 -6.69 -9.26 -1.76
N ALA A 140 -5.81 -8.26 -1.66
CA ALA A 140 -4.92 -7.80 -2.71
C ALA A 140 -3.49 -8.32 -2.44
N ALA A 141 -2.70 -8.52 -3.48
CA ALA A 141 -1.35 -9.05 -3.35
C ALA A 141 -0.36 -8.00 -2.84
N HIS A 142 0.48 -8.39 -1.90
CA HIS A 142 1.60 -7.60 -1.39
C HIS A 142 2.93 -8.37 -1.48
N GLY A 143 3.11 -9.07 -2.60
CA GLY A 143 4.24 -9.98 -2.84
C GLY A 143 3.99 -11.41 -2.33
N TYR A 144 4.84 -12.36 -2.75
CA TYR A 144 4.84 -13.69 -2.17
C TYR A 144 5.37 -13.66 -0.73
N ARG A 145 6.43 -12.86 -0.52
CA ARG A 145 6.95 -12.47 0.80
C ARG A 145 6.98 -10.95 0.91
N TRP A 146 7.04 -10.41 2.13
CA TRP A 146 7.23 -8.99 2.32
C TRP A 146 8.72 -8.63 2.27
N VAL A 147 9.31 -8.67 1.07
CA VAL A 147 10.74 -8.46 0.81
C VAL A 147 10.98 -7.48 -0.35
N TYR A 148 12.24 -7.04 -0.52
CA TYR A 148 12.60 -6.07 -1.54
C TYR A 148 12.68 -6.67 -2.95
N GLN A 149 11.80 -6.24 -3.85
CA GLN A 149 11.77 -6.68 -5.26
C GLN A 149 12.92 -6.13 -6.10
N TYR A 150 13.51 -4.97 -5.75
CA TYR A 150 14.58 -4.32 -6.55
C TYR A 150 15.86 -5.17 -6.73
N ARG A 151 15.98 -6.29 -6.01
CA ARG A 151 17.10 -7.24 -6.12
C ARG A 151 16.82 -8.37 -7.10
N MET A 152 15.59 -8.49 -7.58
CA MET A 152 15.15 -9.53 -8.49
C MET A 152 15.43 -9.09 -9.93
N ASP A 153 15.89 -10.02 -10.77
CA ASP A 153 15.78 -9.85 -12.21
C ASP A 153 14.31 -10.03 -12.67
N GLU A 154 14.02 -9.74 -13.94
CA GLU A 154 12.65 -9.86 -14.46
C GLU A 154 12.05 -11.25 -14.26
N ALA A 155 12.83 -12.32 -14.49
CA ALA A 155 12.32 -13.68 -14.39
C ALA A 155 11.97 -14.03 -12.93
N GLN A 156 12.81 -13.62 -11.99
CA GLN A 156 12.58 -13.76 -10.55
C GLN A 156 11.36 -12.94 -10.09
N GLU A 157 11.23 -11.70 -10.58
CA GLU A 157 10.09 -10.85 -10.24
C GLU A 157 8.76 -11.42 -10.78
N ARG A 158 8.77 -11.96 -12.00
CA ARG A 158 7.60 -12.63 -12.58
C ARG A 158 7.21 -13.88 -11.81
N ASP A 159 8.17 -14.74 -11.44
CA ASP A 159 7.91 -15.89 -10.57
C ASP A 159 7.34 -15.45 -9.22
N PHE A 160 7.92 -14.40 -8.62
CA PHE A 160 7.47 -13.85 -7.35
C PHE A 160 6.01 -13.35 -7.40
N ILE A 161 5.63 -12.63 -8.46
CA ILE A 161 4.26 -12.14 -8.69
C ILE A 161 3.29 -13.31 -8.90
N ARG A 162 3.64 -14.28 -9.75
CA ARG A 162 2.81 -15.48 -10.02
C ARG A 162 2.59 -16.30 -8.76
N ARG A 163 3.65 -16.56 -8.00
CA ARG A 163 3.56 -17.30 -6.73
C ARG A 163 2.70 -16.59 -5.71
N ALA A 164 2.76 -15.26 -5.65
CA ALA A 164 1.86 -14.49 -4.79
C ALA A 164 0.40 -14.69 -5.19
N ARG A 165 0.07 -14.51 -6.47
CA ARG A 165 -1.28 -14.71 -7.01
C ARG A 165 -1.79 -16.13 -6.72
N ASP A 166 -1.00 -17.13 -7.06
CA ASP A 166 -1.40 -18.53 -6.98
C ASP A 166 -1.57 -18.99 -5.52
N SER A 167 -0.65 -18.61 -4.62
CA SER A 167 -0.75 -18.91 -3.19
C SER A 167 -1.93 -18.21 -2.52
N ILE A 168 -2.14 -16.91 -2.82
CA ILE A 168 -3.32 -16.18 -2.31
C ILE A 168 -4.59 -16.86 -2.81
N THR A 169 -4.69 -17.19 -4.10
CA THR A 169 -5.84 -17.89 -4.68
C THR A 169 -6.11 -19.21 -3.97
N ALA A 170 -5.07 -20.00 -3.71
CA ALA A 170 -5.19 -21.27 -2.99
C ALA A 170 -5.65 -21.07 -1.52
N THR A 171 -5.26 -19.96 -0.90
CA THR A 171 -5.51 -19.69 0.53
C THR A 171 -6.89 -19.08 0.79
N VAL A 172 -7.33 -18.12 -0.04
CA VAL A 172 -8.60 -17.39 0.15
C VAL A 172 -9.68 -17.73 -0.88
N GLY A 173 -9.35 -18.54 -1.88
CA GLY A 173 -10.29 -19.04 -2.90
C GLY A 173 -10.55 -18.08 -4.07
N VAL A 174 -9.98 -16.87 -4.05
CA VAL A 174 -10.16 -15.86 -5.10
C VAL A 174 -8.81 -15.26 -5.47
N ALA A 175 -8.55 -15.12 -6.77
CA ALA A 175 -7.33 -14.47 -7.25
C ALA A 175 -7.31 -12.98 -6.87
N PRO A 176 -6.16 -12.45 -6.42
CA PRO A 176 -6.04 -11.03 -6.11
C PRO A 176 -6.15 -10.20 -7.40
N ALA A 177 -7.04 -9.21 -7.40
CA ALA A 177 -7.23 -8.29 -8.53
C ALA A 177 -6.22 -7.13 -8.50
N GLY A 178 -5.65 -6.86 -7.33
CA GLY A 178 -4.78 -5.72 -7.05
C GLY A 178 -3.40 -6.09 -6.53
N TRP A 179 -2.46 -5.16 -6.68
CA TRP A 179 -1.09 -5.28 -6.20
C TRP A 179 -0.61 -4.03 -5.46
N LEU A 180 0.12 -4.20 -4.37
CA LEU A 180 0.97 -3.18 -3.75
C LEU A 180 2.38 -3.76 -3.59
N SER A 181 3.42 -3.05 -4.00
CA SER A 181 4.80 -3.47 -3.76
C SER A 181 5.25 -3.04 -2.36
N ARG A 182 6.23 -3.73 -1.77
CA ARG A 182 6.71 -3.40 -0.41
C ARG A 182 7.26 -1.96 -0.29
N LEU A 183 8.09 -1.55 -1.26
CA LEU A 183 8.76 -0.24 -1.22
C LEU A 183 8.99 0.31 -2.63
N LEU A 184 9.58 -0.53 -3.49
CA LEU A 184 9.94 -0.15 -4.84
C LEU A 184 9.14 -0.99 -5.81
N HIS A 185 8.43 -0.28 -6.67
CA HIS A 185 8.01 -0.74 -7.97
C HIS A 185 9.19 -0.59 -8.92
N THR A 186 9.50 -1.65 -9.67
CA THR A 186 10.57 -1.67 -10.67
C THR A 186 9.99 -1.30 -12.04
N ASP A 187 10.85 -0.98 -13.01
CA ASP A 187 10.41 -0.76 -14.39
C ASP A 187 9.65 -1.97 -14.98
N ASN A 188 9.91 -3.17 -14.45
CA ASN A 188 9.23 -4.39 -14.88
C ASN A 188 7.88 -4.61 -14.19
N THR A 189 7.74 -4.19 -12.92
CA THR A 189 6.59 -4.58 -12.10
C THR A 189 5.26 -4.23 -12.78
N ARG A 190 5.06 -2.98 -13.25
CA ARG A 190 3.79 -2.56 -13.91
C ARG A 190 3.43 -3.43 -15.10
N ARG A 191 4.43 -3.71 -15.93
CA ARG A 191 4.27 -4.52 -17.14
C ARG A 191 3.94 -5.96 -16.78
N ILE A 192 4.67 -6.57 -15.86
CA ILE A 192 4.41 -7.94 -15.41
C ILE A 192 3.01 -8.03 -14.82
N LEU A 193 2.58 -7.07 -14.00
CA LEU A 193 1.23 -7.07 -13.41
C LEU A 193 0.15 -7.07 -14.49
N ALA A 194 0.27 -6.21 -15.52
CA ALA A 194 -0.66 -6.18 -16.63
C ALA A 194 -0.64 -7.49 -17.46
N GLU A 195 0.54 -8.05 -17.71
CA GLU A 195 0.70 -9.34 -18.40
C GLU A 195 0.11 -10.53 -17.61
N GLU A 196 0.17 -10.48 -16.28
CA GLU A 196 -0.32 -11.54 -15.38
C GLU A 196 -1.81 -11.36 -14.99
N GLY A 197 -2.48 -10.33 -15.52
CA GLY A 197 -3.92 -10.12 -15.39
C GLY A 197 -4.36 -9.36 -14.14
N PHE A 198 -3.47 -8.64 -13.46
CA PHE A 198 -3.87 -7.71 -12.40
C PHE A 198 -4.60 -6.53 -13.01
N THR A 199 -5.66 -6.09 -12.33
CA THR A 199 -6.54 -5.01 -12.81
C THR A 199 -6.13 -3.64 -12.29
N TYR A 200 -5.46 -3.61 -11.12
CA TYR A 200 -4.96 -2.37 -10.55
C TYR A 200 -3.67 -2.55 -9.73
N HIS A 201 -2.94 -1.48 -9.54
CA HIS A 201 -1.88 -1.41 -8.53
C HIS A 201 -1.93 -0.13 -7.70
N MET A 202 -1.17 -0.12 -6.61
CA MET A 202 -1.21 0.91 -5.57
C MET A 202 0.12 1.64 -5.40
N ASP A 203 1.10 1.30 -6.23
CA ASP A 203 2.46 1.86 -6.23
C ASP A 203 2.56 3.28 -6.81
N ASP A 204 1.58 4.14 -6.50
CA ASP A 204 1.57 5.57 -6.84
C ASP A 204 1.05 6.38 -5.66
N TYR A 205 1.53 7.60 -5.50
CA TYR A 205 1.16 8.51 -4.40
C TYR A 205 0.79 9.90 -4.93
N SER A 206 0.40 10.00 -6.21
CA SER A 206 0.47 11.25 -6.97
C SER A 206 -0.86 11.96 -7.17
N GLY A 207 -1.95 11.47 -6.56
CA GLY A 207 -3.25 12.11 -6.61
C GLY A 207 -4.33 11.42 -5.78
N ASP A 208 -5.50 12.03 -5.77
CA ASP A 208 -6.65 11.65 -4.95
C ASP A 208 -7.73 10.90 -5.75
N LEU A 209 -7.39 10.43 -6.96
CA LEU A 209 -8.30 9.70 -7.85
C LEU A 209 -7.56 8.59 -8.59
N PRO A 210 -8.22 7.46 -8.91
CA PRO A 210 -7.67 6.47 -9.81
C PRO A 210 -7.42 7.05 -11.21
N PHE A 211 -6.51 6.44 -11.97
CA PHE A 211 -6.29 6.77 -13.37
C PHE A 211 -5.75 5.57 -14.14
N TRP A 212 -5.96 5.56 -15.46
CA TRP A 212 -5.43 4.51 -16.31
C TRP A 212 -4.02 4.83 -16.76
N GLU A 213 -3.15 3.82 -16.71
CA GLU A 213 -1.89 3.80 -17.43
C GLU A 213 -1.95 2.78 -18.56
N LEU A 214 -1.32 3.11 -19.68
CA LEU A 214 -1.12 2.18 -20.78
C LEU A 214 0.33 1.70 -20.73
N VAL A 215 0.54 0.40 -20.45
CA VAL A 215 1.87 -0.17 -20.25
C VAL A 215 2.29 -1.03 -21.44
N GLU A 216 3.43 -0.69 -22.04
CA GLU A 216 4.06 -1.50 -23.08
C GLU A 216 4.46 -2.87 -22.52
N CYS A 217 4.03 -3.94 -23.18
CA CYS A 217 4.30 -5.32 -22.76
C CYS A 217 5.36 -6.01 -23.61
N ALA A 218 5.89 -7.13 -23.13
CA ALA A 218 6.98 -7.85 -23.79
C ALA A 218 6.59 -8.42 -25.17
N ASP A 219 5.29 -8.62 -25.42
CA ASP A 219 4.73 -9.01 -26.72
C ASP A 219 4.50 -7.82 -27.66
N GLY A 220 4.90 -6.61 -27.27
CA GLY A 220 4.74 -5.38 -28.04
C GLY A 220 3.29 -4.91 -28.16
N GLN A 221 2.40 -5.42 -27.30
CA GLN A 221 1.00 -4.98 -27.22
C GLN A 221 0.78 -4.22 -25.92
N PRO A 222 0.48 -2.92 -25.96
CA PRO A 222 0.19 -2.18 -24.74
C PRO A 222 -1.06 -2.72 -24.05
N ARG A 223 -1.05 -2.71 -22.71
CA ARG A 223 -2.18 -3.14 -21.89
C ARG A 223 -2.54 -2.04 -20.89
N PRO A 224 -3.84 -1.71 -20.70
CA PRO A 224 -4.23 -0.78 -19.67
C PRO A 224 -4.15 -1.43 -18.29
N ILE A 225 -3.67 -0.69 -17.29
CA ILE A 225 -3.76 -1.06 -15.88
C ILE A 225 -4.23 0.15 -15.07
N LEU A 226 -5.11 -0.07 -14.09
CA LEU A 226 -5.61 1.01 -13.27
C LEU A 226 -4.59 1.32 -12.16
N VAL A 227 -4.13 2.56 -12.09
CA VAL A 227 -3.39 3.07 -10.96
C VAL A 227 -4.39 3.58 -9.94
N MET A 228 -4.32 3.06 -8.72
CA MET A 228 -5.13 3.50 -7.60
C MET A 228 -4.21 4.06 -6.53
N PRO A 229 -3.99 5.39 -6.51
CA PRO A 229 -3.03 6.00 -5.61
C PRO A 229 -3.21 5.57 -4.16
N TYR A 230 -2.10 5.27 -3.49
CA TYR A 230 -2.03 4.99 -2.06
C TYR A 230 -1.57 6.24 -1.31
N ALA A 231 -1.54 6.16 0.01
CA ALA A 231 -1.13 7.27 0.87
C ALA A 231 -0.17 6.78 1.95
N LEU A 232 0.95 7.49 2.09
CA LEU A 232 1.95 7.22 3.13
C LEU A 232 1.77 8.11 4.36
N ASP A 233 1.04 9.20 4.22
CA ASP A 233 0.77 10.24 5.21
C ASP A 233 -0.46 9.91 6.07
N SER A 234 -1.60 9.55 5.47
CA SER A 234 -2.79 9.01 6.16
C SER A 234 -2.62 7.52 6.51
N ASN A 235 -1.43 7.17 7.00
CA ASN A 235 -1.00 5.81 7.24
C ASN A 235 -0.49 5.65 8.68
N ASP A 236 -0.90 4.60 9.38
CA ASP A 236 -0.52 4.36 10.77
C ASP A 236 0.99 4.17 10.98
N MET A 237 1.75 3.91 9.91
CA MET A 237 3.22 3.95 9.95
C MET A 237 3.75 5.28 10.48
N LYS A 238 3.00 6.38 10.35
CA LYS A 238 3.37 7.69 10.93
C LYS A 238 3.38 7.70 12.46
N MET A 239 2.76 6.74 13.14
CA MET A 239 2.92 6.57 14.59
C MET A 239 4.25 5.91 14.98
N TRP A 240 5.06 5.51 14.00
CA TRP A 240 6.32 4.78 14.19
C TRP A 240 7.49 5.47 13.48
N THR A 241 7.34 5.93 12.23
CA THR A 241 8.40 6.62 11.47
C THR A 241 8.71 8.00 12.03
N ALA A 242 9.99 8.37 12.13
CA ALA A 242 10.39 9.70 12.61
C ALA A 242 10.20 10.82 11.53
N PRO A 243 9.69 12.01 11.89
CA PRO A 243 9.07 12.34 13.18
C PRO A 243 7.72 11.62 13.35
N SER A 244 7.54 10.97 14.50
CA SER A 244 6.34 10.15 14.75
C SER A 244 5.19 11.00 15.28
N LEU A 245 3.98 10.73 14.82
CA LEU A 245 2.74 11.26 15.37
C LEU A 245 2.34 10.48 16.63
N THR A 246 1.83 11.18 17.64
CA THR A 246 1.10 10.50 18.72
C THR A 246 -0.18 9.89 18.14
N PRO A 247 -0.79 8.86 18.79
CA PRO A 247 -2.07 8.33 18.32
C PRO A 247 -3.19 9.39 18.23
N ALA A 248 -3.14 10.42 19.08
CA ALA A 248 -4.09 11.53 18.99
C ALA A 248 -3.85 12.39 17.75
N ASP A 249 -2.59 12.74 17.46
CA ASP A 249 -2.24 13.55 16.29
C ASP A 249 -2.46 12.79 14.98
N TRP A 250 -2.18 11.48 14.95
CA TRP A 250 -2.47 10.64 13.79
C TRP A 250 -3.98 10.55 13.50
N ALA A 251 -4.81 10.34 14.53
CA ALA A 251 -6.26 10.33 14.33
C ALA A 251 -6.78 11.69 13.88
N ARG A 252 -6.25 12.79 14.44
CA ARG A 252 -6.59 14.15 13.99
C ARG A 252 -6.22 14.35 12.53
N TYR A 253 -4.98 13.99 12.14
CA TYR A 253 -4.53 14.09 10.76
C TYR A 253 -5.43 13.32 9.79
N ALA A 254 -5.77 12.06 10.12
CA ALA A 254 -6.64 11.24 9.28
C ALA A 254 -8.05 11.84 9.15
N ILE A 255 -8.61 12.40 10.23
CA ILE A 255 -9.92 13.08 10.21
C ILE A 255 -9.85 14.37 9.39
N ASP A 256 -8.82 15.19 9.60
CA ASP A 256 -8.63 16.44 8.86
C ASP A 256 -8.48 16.17 7.35
N SER A 257 -7.70 15.16 6.96
CA SER A 257 -7.58 14.72 5.56
C SER A 257 -8.90 14.27 4.97
N PHE A 258 -9.69 13.50 5.73
CA PHE A 258 -11.01 13.03 5.29
C PHE A 258 -11.97 14.20 5.08
N ASP A 259 -12.08 15.10 6.07
CA ASP A 259 -13.00 16.24 6.01
C ASP A 259 -12.62 17.20 4.87
N TRP A 260 -11.33 17.42 4.64
CA TRP A 260 -10.84 18.26 3.55
C TRP A 260 -11.17 17.66 2.18
N LEU A 261 -10.88 16.36 1.97
CA LEU A 261 -11.21 15.68 0.73
C LEU A 261 -12.72 15.64 0.47
N LEU A 262 -13.54 15.56 1.51
CA LEU A 262 -14.99 15.60 1.37
C LEU A 262 -15.51 16.99 0.96
N ASP A 263 -14.91 18.06 1.49
CA ASP A 263 -15.22 19.45 1.10
C ASP A 263 -14.85 19.70 -0.37
N GLU A 264 -13.64 19.32 -0.77
CA GLU A 264 -13.23 19.35 -2.18
C GLU A 264 -14.17 18.51 -3.05
N ALA A 265 -14.55 17.31 -2.59
CA ALA A 265 -15.44 16.44 -3.35
C ALA A 265 -16.82 17.05 -3.59
N SER A 266 -17.26 17.92 -2.67
CA SER A 266 -18.56 18.59 -2.72
C SER A 266 -18.55 19.81 -3.64
N THR A 267 -17.38 20.37 -3.96
CA THR A 267 -17.23 21.63 -4.71
C THR A 267 -16.55 21.45 -6.06
N GLU A 268 -15.69 20.45 -6.21
CA GLU A 268 -14.79 20.28 -7.36
C GLU A 268 -14.95 18.93 -8.08
N GLY A 269 -15.88 18.09 -7.63
CA GLY A 269 -16.10 16.73 -8.17
C GLY A 269 -15.43 15.66 -7.31
N VAL A 270 -15.77 14.39 -7.55
CA VAL A 270 -15.44 13.28 -6.63
C VAL A 270 -13.97 13.21 -6.19
N ARG A 271 -13.75 12.60 -5.02
CA ARG A 271 -12.42 12.27 -4.50
C ARG A 271 -12.36 10.82 -4.02
N MET A 272 -11.16 10.30 -3.82
CA MET A 272 -10.87 9.05 -3.14
C MET A 272 -9.86 9.32 -2.02
N MET A 273 -10.05 8.70 -0.86
CA MET A 273 -9.09 8.69 0.23
C MET A 273 -8.56 7.29 0.48
N SER A 274 -7.25 7.16 0.64
CA SER A 274 -6.59 5.95 1.14
C SER A 274 -6.29 6.07 2.62
N PHE A 275 -6.55 5.02 3.39
CA PHE A 275 -6.26 4.98 4.81
C PHE A 275 -5.53 3.69 5.18
N GLY A 276 -4.22 3.80 5.38
CA GLY A 276 -3.32 2.66 5.54
C GLY A 276 -3.12 2.25 7.00
N LEU A 277 -3.26 0.95 7.28
CA LEU A 277 -3.17 0.35 8.60
C LEU A 277 -2.24 -0.87 8.59
N HIS A 278 -1.56 -1.16 9.69
CA HIS A 278 -0.76 -2.37 9.87
C HIS A 278 -1.12 -3.06 11.18
N LEU A 279 -1.31 -4.37 11.15
CA LEU A 279 -1.82 -5.13 12.30
C LEU A 279 -0.93 -5.00 13.55
N ARG A 280 0.39 -5.05 13.38
CA ARG A 280 1.37 -4.87 14.48
C ARG A 280 1.47 -3.43 15.00
N ILE A 281 1.01 -2.44 14.23
CA ILE A 281 1.08 -1.01 14.60
C ILE A 281 -0.22 -0.60 15.28
N VAL A 282 -1.27 -0.28 14.51
CA VAL A 282 -2.53 0.23 15.05
C VAL A 282 -3.24 -0.78 15.95
N GLY A 283 -2.93 -2.08 15.82
CA GLY A 283 -3.44 -3.12 16.70
C GLY A 283 -2.98 -3.02 18.15
N ARG A 284 -1.98 -2.19 18.50
CA ARG A 284 -1.59 -1.92 19.89
C ARG A 284 -2.71 -1.17 20.64
N PRO A 285 -3.02 -1.47 21.92
CA PRO A 285 -4.24 -0.96 22.56
C PRO A 285 -4.36 0.57 22.56
N GLY A 286 -3.26 1.29 22.83
CA GLY A 286 -3.24 2.76 22.81
C GLY A 286 -3.43 3.37 21.41
N ARG A 287 -3.04 2.66 20.35
CA ARG A 287 -3.22 3.07 18.95
C ARG A 287 -4.60 2.66 18.41
N ALA A 288 -5.11 1.51 18.82
CA ALA A 288 -6.43 1.02 18.42
C ALA A 288 -7.58 1.92 18.90
N GLY A 289 -7.43 2.56 20.08
CA GLY A 289 -8.39 3.56 20.53
C GLY A 289 -8.44 4.79 19.61
N ALA A 290 -7.32 5.16 18.99
CA ALA A 290 -7.27 6.21 17.98
C ALA A 290 -7.94 5.80 16.67
N LEU A 291 -7.70 4.56 16.23
CA LEU A 291 -8.41 3.99 15.08
C LEU A 291 -9.92 4.00 15.28
N GLY A 292 -10.40 3.59 16.46
CA GLY A 292 -11.82 3.64 16.80
C GLY A 292 -12.43 5.02 16.55
N ARG A 293 -11.75 6.10 16.98
CA ARG A 293 -12.21 7.47 16.73
C ARG A 293 -12.29 7.84 15.25
N VAL A 294 -11.28 7.47 14.46
CA VAL A 294 -11.31 7.72 13.00
C VAL A 294 -12.46 6.95 12.35
N LEU A 295 -12.60 5.67 12.69
CA LEU A 295 -13.68 4.84 12.14
C LEU A 295 -15.07 5.36 12.56
N ASP A 296 -15.24 5.84 13.78
CA ASP A 296 -16.48 6.47 14.25
C ASP A 296 -16.82 7.74 13.45
N HIS A 297 -15.82 8.56 13.12
CA HIS A 297 -16.00 9.80 12.38
C HIS A 297 -16.46 9.57 10.93
N VAL A 298 -15.89 8.56 10.26
CA VAL A 298 -16.18 8.28 8.84
C VAL A 298 -17.42 7.39 8.64
N SER A 299 -17.93 6.76 9.70
CA SER A 299 -19.09 5.85 9.63
C SER A 299 -20.42 6.61 9.58
N ASN A 300 -21.46 5.95 9.05
CA ASN A 300 -22.86 6.45 9.02
C ASN A 300 -23.04 7.79 8.29
N ARG A 301 -22.40 7.94 7.13
CA ARG A 301 -22.55 9.10 6.26
C ARG A 301 -23.05 8.69 4.88
N ASP A 302 -24.06 9.39 4.38
CA ASP A 302 -24.66 9.11 3.06
C ASP A 302 -23.82 9.69 1.90
N ASP A 303 -22.93 10.64 2.19
CA ASP A 303 -22.07 11.33 1.21
C ASP A 303 -20.74 10.61 0.95
N VAL A 304 -20.49 9.50 1.66
CA VAL A 304 -19.24 8.72 1.61
C VAL A 304 -19.52 7.26 1.30
N TRP A 305 -18.71 6.70 0.41
CA TRP A 305 -18.72 5.29 0.07
C TRP A 305 -17.46 4.62 0.61
N VAL A 306 -17.59 3.89 1.73
CA VAL A 306 -16.49 3.05 2.24
C VAL A 306 -16.50 1.72 1.49
N ALA A 307 -15.43 1.42 0.77
CA ALA A 307 -15.42 0.32 -0.19
C ALA A 307 -14.06 -0.38 -0.25
N THR A 308 -14.07 -1.62 -0.76
CA THR A 308 -12.81 -2.28 -1.13
C THR A 308 -12.21 -1.60 -2.35
N ARG A 309 -10.89 -1.69 -2.49
CA ARG A 309 -10.17 -1.18 -3.65
C ARG A 309 -10.62 -1.83 -4.95
N ARG A 310 -10.95 -3.13 -4.96
CA ARG A 310 -11.58 -3.77 -6.13
C ARG A 310 -12.92 -3.17 -6.49
N ASP A 311 -13.76 -2.85 -5.51
CA ASP A 311 -15.05 -2.21 -5.80
C ASP A 311 -14.85 -0.81 -6.39
N ILE A 312 -13.92 -0.03 -5.82
CA ILE A 312 -13.55 1.29 -6.34
C ILE A 312 -13.01 1.18 -7.77
N ALA A 313 -12.12 0.23 -8.03
CA ALA A 313 -11.58 -0.03 -9.36
C ALA A 313 -12.67 -0.40 -10.37
N ALA A 314 -13.61 -1.25 -9.98
CA ALA A 314 -14.74 -1.64 -10.82
C ALA A 314 -15.69 -0.47 -11.12
N ALA A 315 -16.03 0.33 -10.09
CA ALA A 315 -16.86 1.52 -10.26
C ALA A 315 -16.18 2.57 -11.15
N TRP A 316 -14.87 2.77 -10.97
CA TRP A 316 -14.09 3.66 -11.82
C TRP A 316 -14.04 3.18 -13.26
N ALA A 317 -13.73 1.90 -13.49
CA ALA A 317 -13.65 1.33 -14.84
C ALA A 317 -14.98 1.38 -15.60
N ALA A 318 -16.11 1.33 -14.89
CA ALA A 318 -17.44 1.49 -15.48
C ALA A 318 -17.73 2.93 -15.92
N ALA A 319 -17.22 3.93 -15.21
CA ALA A 319 -17.45 5.35 -15.50
C ALA A 319 -16.38 5.98 -16.40
N VAL A 320 -15.14 5.54 -16.25
CA VAL A 320 -13.96 6.00 -16.99
C VAL A 320 -13.35 4.78 -17.68
N PRO A 321 -13.75 4.47 -18.92
CA PRO A 321 -13.25 3.30 -19.64
C PRO A 321 -11.74 3.36 -19.84
N ALA A 322 -11.11 2.18 -19.84
CA ALA A 322 -9.69 2.06 -20.15
C ALA A 322 -9.39 2.59 -21.57
N PRO A 323 -8.22 3.22 -21.78
CA PRO A 323 -7.77 3.59 -23.11
C PRO A 323 -7.64 2.34 -23.98
N GLN A 324 -7.99 2.48 -25.27
CA GLN A 324 -7.74 1.42 -26.25
C GLN A 324 -6.24 1.40 -26.59
N PRO A 325 -5.62 0.22 -26.73
CA PRO A 325 -4.24 0.07 -27.16
C PRO A 325 -4.00 0.56 -28.60
#